data_AF-A0A174PWR5-F1
#
_entry.id   AF-A0A174PWR5-F1
#
_cell.length_a   1.000
_cell.length_b   1.000
_cell.length_c   1.000
_cell.angle_alpha   90.00
_cell.angle_beta   90.00
_cell.angle_gamma   90.00
#
_symmetry.space_group_name_H-M   'P 1'
#
loop_
_entity.id
_entity.type
_entity.pdbx_description
1 polymer ?
#
loop_
_entity_poly.entity_id
_entity_poly.type
_entity_poly.pdbx_seq_one_letter_code
_entity_poly.pdbx_strand_id
1 'polypeptide(L)'
;MPNYSIIHKQDIFITEKYRPDTGKDDLSFLSRSFERHFNERPYLNHTCYLFLTKTTKERSRQQSNWNTLCRKFLVPKEIQDKETMERFMESVGQFESIVNDGGLVRLERLTTEEITGTENEPGIIERYLTLSTDGSVMLQDMQLNPDEMRIGDKRLCLHTLSDLDDLPGKVRTDGRYERLSTDRSDCRLSYASPVGIMLPCDHIYNQ
;
A
#
# COMPACT_ATOMS: atom_id res chain seq x y z
N MET A 1 -14.40 -0.45 -14.40
CA MET A 1 -14.18 0.92 -13.88
C MET A 1 -14.52 1.95 -14.95
N PRO A 2 -15.14 3.09 -14.61
CA PRO A 2 -15.44 4.16 -15.56
C PRO A 2 -14.18 4.79 -16.17
N ASN A 3 -14.34 5.46 -17.30
CA ASN A 3 -13.24 6.15 -17.98
C ASN A 3 -12.51 7.14 -17.06
N TYR A 4 -11.19 7.24 -17.23
CA TYR A 4 -10.33 8.10 -16.41
C TYR A 4 -10.44 7.78 -14.91
N SER A 5 -10.43 6.50 -14.59
CA SER A 5 -10.23 6.00 -13.23
C SER A 5 -8.80 5.48 -13.11
N ILE A 6 -8.11 5.86 -12.04
CA ILE A 6 -6.78 5.35 -11.69
C ILE A 6 -6.97 4.42 -10.51
N ILE A 7 -6.40 3.23 -10.60
CA ILE A 7 -6.26 2.30 -9.48
C ILE A 7 -4.79 2.31 -9.11
N HIS A 8 -4.50 2.61 -7.86
CA HIS A 8 -3.15 2.62 -7.32
C HIS A 8 -3.12 1.75 -6.07
N LYS A 9 -2.25 0.74 -6.06
CA LYS A 9 -2.04 -0.15 -4.92
C LYS A 9 -0.69 0.17 -4.29
N GLN A 10 -0.73 0.44 -3.00
CA GLN A 10 0.46 0.70 -2.19
C GLN A 10 0.62 -0.40 -1.16
N ASP A 11 1.74 -1.10 -1.22
CA ASP A 11 2.14 -2.10 -0.24
C ASP A 11 3.23 -1.52 0.66
N ILE A 12 3.00 -1.54 1.96
CA ILE A 12 3.94 -1.09 2.98
C ILE A 12 4.43 -2.34 3.71
N PHE A 13 5.75 -2.54 3.71
CA PHE A 13 6.42 -3.62 4.41
C PHE A 13 7.32 -3.06 5.50
N ILE A 14 7.08 -3.48 6.74
CA ILE A 14 7.83 -3.04 7.93
C ILE A 14 8.30 -4.26 8.69
N THR A 15 9.59 -4.29 9.02
CA THR A 15 10.20 -5.36 9.79
C THR A 15 9.75 -5.24 11.24
N GLU A 16 9.00 -6.24 11.70
CA GLU A 16 8.56 -6.36 13.08
C GLU A 16 9.11 -7.64 13.72
N LYS A 17 9.13 -7.68 15.04
CA LYS A 17 9.53 -8.87 15.81
C LYS A 17 8.32 -9.53 16.40
N TYR A 18 8.20 -10.83 16.19
CA TYR A 18 7.11 -11.60 16.77
C TYR A 18 7.16 -11.56 18.30
N ARG A 19 6.03 -11.15 18.90
CA ARG A 19 5.84 -11.11 20.34
C ARG A 19 4.96 -12.29 20.74
N PRO A 20 5.47 -13.23 21.54
CA PRO A 20 4.73 -14.41 21.90
C PRO A 20 3.58 -14.06 22.85
N ASP A 21 2.44 -14.72 22.66
CA ASP A 21 1.27 -14.57 23.50
C ASP A 21 1.26 -15.65 24.59
N THR A 22 2.10 -15.46 25.61
CA THR A 22 2.26 -16.43 26.71
C THR A 22 1.21 -16.30 27.82
N GLY A 23 0.28 -15.34 27.70
CA GLY A 23 -0.71 -15.01 28.73
C GLY A 23 -2.02 -15.80 28.66
N LYS A 24 -2.19 -16.65 27.64
CA LYS A 24 -3.35 -17.53 27.52
C LYS A 24 -3.24 -18.70 28.50
N ASP A 25 -4.17 -18.77 29.46
CA ASP A 25 -4.37 -19.98 30.26
C ASP A 25 -4.72 -21.17 29.33
N ASP A 26 -4.18 -22.35 29.64
CA ASP A 26 -4.31 -23.61 28.86
C ASP A 26 -3.57 -23.70 27.50
N LEU A 27 -2.40 -23.05 27.34
CA LEU A 27 -1.54 -23.35 26.18
C LEU A 27 -1.01 -24.80 26.22
N SER A 28 -1.39 -25.58 25.20
CA SER A 28 -0.84 -26.92 24.97
C SER A 28 0.69 -26.91 24.85
N PHE A 29 1.36 -28.05 25.08
CA PHE A 29 2.81 -28.17 24.93
C PHE A 29 3.32 -27.71 23.55
N LEU A 30 2.58 -28.04 22.48
CA LEU A 30 2.91 -27.62 21.12
C LEU A 30 2.76 -26.11 20.95
N SER A 31 1.69 -25.52 21.49
CA SER A 31 1.47 -24.07 21.45
C SER A 31 2.60 -23.33 22.18
N ARG A 32 2.99 -23.78 23.38
CA ARG A 32 4.12 -23.17 24.12
C ARG A 32 5.45 -23.30 23.36
N SER A 33 5.66 -24.41 22.67
CA SER A 33 6.87 -24.62 21.85
C SER A 33 6.87 -23.72 20.61
N PHE A 34 5.70 -23.54 19.98
CA PHE A 34 5.50 -22.60 18.87
C PHE A 34 5.82 -21.15 19.30
N GLU A 35 5.19 -20.66 20.38
CA GLU A 35 5.41 -19.32 20.91
C GLU A 35 6.91 -19.05 21.19
N ARG A 36 7.59 -20.03 21.81
CA ARG A 36 9.04 -19.94 22.07
C ARG A 36 9.89 -19.99 20.81
N HIS A 37 9.50 -20.80 19.83
CA HIS A 37 10.27 -20.94 18.58
C HIS A 37 10.30 -19.64 17.79
N PHE A 38 9.18 -18.91 17.75
CA PHE A 38 9.03 -17.67 17.00
C PHE A 38 9.36 -16.41 17.79
N ASN A 39 9.55 -16.50 19.11
CA ASN A 39 9.90 -15.35 19.95
C ASN A 39 11.05 -14.53 19.35
N GLU A 40 10.83 -13.22 19.21
CA GLU A 40 11.75 -12.22 18.65
C GLU A 40 12.15 -12.42 17.18
N ARG A 41 11.59 -13.42 16.48
CA ARG A 41 11.91 -13.62 15.07
C ARG A 41 11.37 -12.47 14.24
N PRO A 42 12.19 -11.92 13.32
CA PRO A 42 11.75 -10.86 12.44
C PRO A 42 10.79 -11.42 11.38
N TYR A 43 9.76 -10.66 11.08
CA TYR A 43 8.87 -10.86 9.94
C TYR A 43 8.57 -9.52 9.27
N LEU A 44 8.16 -9.55 8.01
CA LEU A 44 7.67 -8.36 7.33
C LEU A 44 6.17 -8.23 7.59
N ASN A 45 5.79 -7.25 8.39
CA ASN A 45 4.40 -6.83 8.52
C ASN A 45 4.00 -6.10 7.24
N HIS A 46 2.92 -6.56 6.60
CA HIS A 46 2.45 -6.05 5.32
C HIS A 46 1.11 -5.36 5.50
N THR A 47 1.04 -4.09 5.11
CA THR A 47 -0.20 -3.32 5.02
C THR A 47 -0.42 -2.88 3.58
N CYS A 48 -1.63 -3.06 3.07
CA CYS A 48 -1.96 -2.73 1.69
C CYS A 48 -3.08 -1.69 1.63
N TYR A 49 -2.85 -0.60 0.91
CA TYR A 49 -3.86 0.40 0.59
C TYR A 49 -4.21 0.36 -0.89
N LEU A 50 -5.50 0.47 -1.19
CA LEU A 50 -6.01 0.55 -2.56
C LEU A 50 -6.69 1.89 -2.77
N PHE A 51 -6.10 2.72 -3.62
CA PHE A 51 -6.62 4.05 -3.96
C PHE A 51 -7.34 3.99 -5.30
N LEU A 52 -8.65 4.22 -5.27
CA LEU A 52 -9.47 4.37 -6.47
C LEU A 52 -9.72 5.87 -6.68
N THR A 53 -9.04 6.44 -7.67
CA THR A 53 -9.10 7.87 -7.96
C THR A 53 -9.85 8.13 -9.26
N LYS A 54 -10.94 8.89 -9.19
CA LYS A 54 -11.55 9.47 -10.38
C LYS A 54 -10.75 10.68 -10.83
N THR A 55 -10.24 10.64 -12.06
CA THR A 55 -9.55 11.76 -12.69
C THR A 55 -10.31 12.24 -13.93
N THR A 56 -9.81 13.31 -14.54
CA THR A 56 -10.34 13.90 -15.77
C THR A 56 -9.42 13.61 -16.94
N LYS A 57 -9.96 13.70 -18.17
CA LYS A 57 -9.16 13.56 -19.39
C LYS A 57 -8.02 14.57 -19.44
N GLU A 58 -8.32 15.80 -19.04
CA GLU A 58 -7.34 16.88 -18.98
C GLU A 58 -6.24 16.57 -17.96
N ARG A 59 -6.61 16.20 -16.73
CA ARG A 59 -5.66 15.92 -15.64
C ARG A 59 -4.79 14.70 -15.94
N SER A 60 -5.32 13.67 -16.61
CA SER A 60 -4.56 12.49 -17.04
C SER A 60 -3.46 12.81 -18.07
N ARG A 61 -3.52 13.95 -18.76
CA ARG A 61 -2.52 14.36 -19.77
C ARG A 61 -1.50 15.36 -19.21
N GLN A 62 -1.63 15.75 -17.94
CA GLN A 62 -0.73 16.74 -17.32
C GLN A 62 0.55 16.05 -16.84
N GLN A 63 1.69 16.67 -17.14
CA GLN A 63 2.98 16.26 -16.59
C GLN A 63 3.15 16.79 -15.16
N SER A 64 3.97 16.11 -14.35
CA SER A 64 4.23 16.38 -12.92
C SER A 64 4.77 17.78 -12.62
N ASN A 65 5.26 18.49 -13.66
CA ASN A 65 5.74 19.86 -13.56
C ASN A 65 4.60 20.90 -13.46
N TRP A 66 3.34 20.51 -13.65
CA TRP A 66 2.23 21.46 -13.61
C TRP A 66 1.62 21.53 -12.21
N ASN A 67 2.06 22.51 -11.43
CA ASN A 67 1.75 22.63 -10.02
C ASN A 67 0.29 23.11 -9.77
N THR A 68 -0.45 22.37 -8.95
CA THR A 68 -1.85 22.65 -8.58
C THR A 68 -1.98 23.93 -7.73
N LEU A 69 -0.89 24.36 -7.08
CA LEU A 69 -0.84 25.52 -6.18
C LEU A 69 -1.14 26.87 -6.85
N CYS A 70 -1.06 26.97 -8.18
CA CYS A 70 -1.37 28.20 -8.92
C CYS A 70 -2.79 28.22 -9.52
N ARG A 71 -3.67 27.29 -9.13
CA ARG A 71 -5.05 27.25 -9.66
C ARG A 71 -6.03 28.04 -8.82
N LYS A 72 -6.95 28.72 -9.50
CA LYS A 72 -8.09 29.43 -8.89
C LYS A 72 -9.10 28.48 -8.22
N PHE A 73 -9.12 27.20 -8.61
CA PHE A 73 -9.98 26.16 -8.04
C PHE A 73 -9.20 24.84 -7.90
N LEU A 74 -9.26 24.22 -6.73
CA LEU A 74 -8.61 22.92 -6.46
C LEU A 74 -9.29 21.76 -7.20
N VAL A 75 -10.61 21.83 -7.37
CA VAL A 75 -11.44 20.75 -7.92
C VAL A 75 -11.87 21.09 -9.36
N PRO A 76 -11.52 20.29 -10.37
CA PRO A 76 -11.99 20.47 -11.75
C PRO A 76 -13.52 20.45 -11.84
N LYS A 77 -14.09 21.24 -12.75
CA LYS A 77 -15.55 21.32 -12.96
C LYS A 77 -16.19 19.99 -13.34
N GLU A 78 -15.45 19.09 -13.99
CA GLU A 78 -15.94 17.74 -14.34
C GLU A 78 -16.15 16.84 -13.11
N ILE A 79 -15.48 17.12 -11.98
CA ILE A 79 -15.76 16.45 -10.70
C ILE A 79 -17.04 17.01 -10.04
N GLN A 80 -17.58 18.14 -10.54
CA GLN A 80 -18.88 18.66 -10.13
C GLN A 80 -20.05 17.99 -10.86
N ASP A 81 -19.78 17.16 -11.88
CA ASP A 81 -20.80 16.34 -12.50
C ASP A 81 -21.20 15.20 -11.55
N LYS A 82 -22.35 15.40 -10.90
CA LYS A 82 -22.92 14.46 -9.93
C LYS A 82 -23.15 13.10 -10.53
N GLU A 83 -23.61 13.03 -11.78
CA GLU A 83 -23.92 11.74 -12.43
C GLU A 83 -22.65 10.92 -12.65
N THR A 84 -21.57 11.55 -13.11
CA THR A 84 -20.27 10.86 -13.28
C THR A 84 -19.72 10.37 -11.94
N MET A 85 -19.86 11.16 -10.87
CA MET A 85 -19.41 10.75 -9.53
C MET A 85 -20.27 9.63 -8.95
N GLU A 86 -21.59 9.67 -9.13
CA GLU A 86 -22.51 8.59 -8.72
C GLU A 86 -22.14 7.27 -9.41
N ARG A 87 -21.97 7.27 -10.73
CA ARG A 87 -21.53 6.08 -11.50
C ARG A 87 -20.17 5.55 -11.04
N PHE A 88 -19.25 6.44 -10.67
CA PHE A 88 -17.96 6.05 -10.11
C PHE A 88 -18.13 5.37 -8.75
N MET A 89 -18.90 5.96 -7.84
CA MET A 89 -19.15 5.38 -6.52
C MET A 89 -19.88 4.04 -6.61
N GLU A 90 -20.84 3.90 -7.51
CA GLU A 90 -21.51 2.61 -7.80
C GLU A 90 -20.49 1.55 -8.27
N SER A 91 -19.60 1.94 -9.19
CA SER A 91 -18.54 1.03 -9.67
C SER A 91 -17.58 0.62 -8.56
N VAL A 92 -17.24 1.54 -7.65
CA VAL A 92 -16.40 1.25 -6.48
C VAL A 92 -17.10 0.29 -5.53
N GLY A 93 -18.40 0.48 -5.25
CA GLY A 93 -19.18 -0.42 -4.40
C GLY A 93 -19.33 -1.82 -5.00
N GLN A 94 -19.52 -1.92 -6.32
CA GLN A 94 -19.51 -3.22 -7.02
C GLN A 94 -18.14 -3.90 -6.92
N PHE A 95 -17.07 -3.15 -7.12
CA PHE A 95 -15.70 -3.67 -6.97
C PHE A 95 -15.45 -4.19 -5.55
N GLU A 96 -15.83 -3.42 -4.53
CA GLU A 96 -15.72 -3.82 -3.12
C GLU A 96 -16.48 -5.12 -2.84
N SER A 97 -17.74 -5.22 -3.28
CA SER A 97 -18.56 -6.43 -3.12
C SER A 97 -17.88 -7.65 -3.74
N ILE A 98 -17.44 -7.54 -5.00
CA ILE A 98 -16.81 -8.66 -5.73
C ILE A 98 -15.56 -9.17 -5.00
N VAL A 99 -14.73 -8.27 -4.48
CA VAL A 99 -13.51 -8.66 -3.76
C VAL A 99 -13.86 -9.33 -2.43
N ASN A 100 -14.81 -8.77 -1.69
CA ASN A 100 -15.25 -9.30 -0.40
C ASN A 100 -15.95 -10.67 -0.54
N ASP A 101 -16.73 -10.88 -1.61
CA ASP A 101 -17.40 -12.15 -1.92
C ASP A 101 -16.40 -13.27 -2.23
N GLY A 102 -15.17 -12.93 -2.65
CA GLY A 102 -14.10 -13.88 -2.92
C GLY A 102 -13.57 -14.61 -1.68
N GLY A 103 -13.82 -14.11 -0.47
CA GLY A 103 -13.49 -14.76 0.81
C GLY A 103 -11.99 -14.88 1.14
N LEU A 104 -11.09 -14.56 0.20
CA LEU A 104 -9.64 -14.59 0.39
C LEU A 104 -9.10 -13.28 0.98
N VAL A 105 -9.76 -12.16 0.69
CA VAL A 105 -9.35 -10.82 1.10
C VAL A 105 -10.59 -10.03 1.48
N ARG A 106 -10.47 -9.13 2.45
CA ARG A 106 -11.50 -8.16 2.81
C ARG A 106 -11.00 -6.75 2.52
N LEU A 107 -11.81 -5.99 1.82
CA LEU A 107 -11.65 -4.55 1.67
C LEU A 107 -12.51 -3.84 2.72
N GLU A 108 -11.90 -2.83 3.33
CA GLU A 108 -12.58 -1.92 4.23
C GLU A 108 -12.34 -0.50 3.73
N ARG A 109 -13.42 0.24 3.58
CA ARG A 109 -13.36 1.62 3.12
C ARG A 109 -12.92 2.51 4.27
N LEU A 110 -11.81 3.21 4.06
CA LEU A 110 -11.31 4.21 4.98
C LEU A 110 -12.29 5.38 5.15
N THR A 111 -12.46 5.79 6.38
CA THR A 111 -13.17 6.98 6.81
C THR A 111 -12.34 8.24 6.54
N THR A 112 -12.99 9.41 6.62
CA THR A 112 -12.28 10.69 6.48
C THR A 112 -11.17 10.83 7.52
N GLU A 113 -11.44 10.44 8.77
CA GLU A 113 -10.49 10.55 9.89
C GLU A 113 -9.28 9.64 9.70
N GLU A 114 -9.44 8.43 9.16
CA GLU A 114 -8.31 7.55 8.84
C GLU A 114 -7.43 8.09 7.71
N ILE A 115 -8.00 8.91 6.81
CA ILE A 115 -7.26 9.55 5.72
C ILE A 115 -6.53 10.80 6.22
N THR A 116 -7.24 11.71 6.89
CA THR A 116 -6.73 13.03 7.28
C THR A 116 -6.00 13.03 8.61
N GLY A 117 -6.31 12.08 9.48
CA GLY A 117 -5.91 12.09 10.88
C GLY A 117 -6.93 12.80 11.77
N THR A 118 -6.72 12.62 13.07
CA THR A 118 -7.42 13.31 14.17
C THR A 118 -6.38 14.05 15.02
N GLU A 119 -6.83 14.76 16.05
CA GLU A 119 -5.90 15.42 16.99
C GLU A 119 -4.97 14.44 17.73
N ASN A 120 -5.39 13.17 17.86
CA ASN A 120 -4.69 12.17 18.66
C ASN A 120 -4.01 11.08 17.82
N GLU A 121 -4.48 10.84 16.59
CA GLU A 121 -4.00 9.74 15.76
C GLU A 121 -3.72 10.20 14.34
N PRO A 122 -2.56 9.84 13.75
CA PRO A 122 -2.19 10.30 12.44
C PRO A 122 -2.95 9.54 11.35
N GLY A 123 -3.42 10.27 10.36
CA GLY A 123 -4.04 9.71 9.16
C GLY A 123 -3.01 9.12 8.20
N ILE A 124 -3.48 8.44 7.15
CA ILE A 124 -2.59 7.83 6.15
C ILE A 124 -1.70 8.86 5.46
N ILE A 125 -2.20 10.07 5.21
CA ILE A 125 -1.40 11.13 4.58
C ILE A 125 -0.23 11.50 5.48
N GLU A 126 -0.49 11.70 6.77
CA GLU A 126 0.53 12.06 7.75
C GLU A 126 1.54 10.92 7.93
N ARG A 127 1.06 9.68 8.09
CA ARG A 127 1.90 8.47 8.18
C ARG A 127 2.80 8.31 6.97
N TYR A 128 2.31 8.60 5.77
CA TYR A 128 3.11 8.54 4.55
C TYR A 128 4.20 9.62 4.53
N LEU A 129 3.87 10.84 4.97
CA LEU A 129 4.82 11.97 4.98
C LEU A 129 5.86 11.86 6.10
N THR A 130 5.56 11.19 7.21
CA THR A 130 6.51 10.95 8.31
C THR A 130 7.16 9.57 8.23
N LEU A 131 6.65 8.69 7.37
CA LEU A 131 6.96 7.25 7.31
C LEU A 131 6.84 6.58 8.68
N SER A 132 5.95 7.08 9.54
CA SER A 132 5.74 6.57 10.90
C SER A 132 4.72 5.44 10.89
N THR A 133 5.07 4.35 11.57
CA THR A 133 4.21 3.16 11.75
C THR A 133 3.80 2.97 13.20
N ASP A 134 4.38 3.76 14.10
CA ASP A 134 4.13 3.75 15.55
C ASP A 134 2.96 4.64 15.98
N GLY A 135 2.25 5.25 15.03
CA GLY A 135 1.13 6.15 15.31
C GLY A 135 1.57 7.48 15.93
N SER A 136 2.85 7.84 15.87
CA SER A 136 3.32 9.13 16.34
C SER A 136 2.79 10.25 15.46
N VAL A 137 2.15 11.25 16.09
CA VAL A 137 1.67 12.50 15.47
C VAL A 137 2.80 13.52 15.28
N MET A 138 4.04 13.17 15.66
CA MET A 138 5.16 14.11 15.51
C MET A 138 5.53 14.32 14.05
N LEU A 139 5.32 15.54 13.57
CA LEU A 139 5.83 15.99 12.27
C LEU A 139 7.35 15.86 12.24
N GLN A 140 7.86 15.37 11.13
CA GLN A 140 9.29 15.21 10.88
C GLN A 140 9.71 16.08 9.72
N ASP A 141 10.92 16.64 9.80
CA ASP A 141 11.47 17.46 8.73
C ASP A 141 11.81 16.59 7.51
N MET A 142 11.43 17.06 6.32
CA MET A 142 11.77 16.45 5.04
C MET A 142 12.94 17.18 4.39
N GLN A 143 14.01 16.45 4.09
CA GLN A 143 15.17 16.96 3.37
C GLN A 143 15.27 16.23 2.02
N LEU A 144 15.25 17.01 0.94
CA LEU A 144 15.32 16.51 -0.43
C LEU A 144 16.53 17.13 -1.12
N ASN A 145 17.72 16.60 -0.84
CA ASN A 145 18.94 16.98 -1.55
C ASN A 145 19.20 16.00 -2.70
N PRO A 146 19.94 16.40 -3.75
CA PRO A 146 20.35 15.49 -4.82
C PRO A 146 21.07 14.23 -4.31
N ASP A 147 21.85 14.36 -3.23
CA ASP A 147 22.67 13.27 -2.69
C ASP A 147 21.99 12.50 -1.53
N GLU A 148 20.99 13.09 -0.87
CA GLU A 148 20.33 12.47 0.29
C GLU A 148 18.86 12.93 0.39
N MET A 149 17.96 11.95 0.39
CA MET A 149 16.56 12.13 0.77
C MET A 149 16.35 11.58 2.18
N ARG A 150 15.78 12.40 3.08
CA ARG A 150 15.59 12.04 4.48
C ARG A 150 14.30 12.61 5.05
N ILE A 151 13.66 11.86 5.95
CA ILE A 151 12.50 12.28 6.74
C ILE A 151 12.82 12.02 8.21
N GLY A 152 13.03 13.07 9.00
CA GLY A 152 13.57 12.95 10.35
C GLY A 152 14.94 12.24 10.34
N ASP A 153 15.01 11.06 10.96
CA ASP A 153 16.21 10.21 10.97
C ASP A 153 16.19 9.11 9.88
N LYS A 154 15.12 9.02 9.10
CA LYS A 154 14.92 7.95 8.10
C LYS A 154 15.51 8.36 6.76
N ARG A 155 16.54 7.63 6.33
CA ARG A 155 17.14 7.80 4.99
C ARG A 155 16.34 7.03 3.95
N LEU A 156 16.12 7.65 2.80
CA LEU A 156 15.30 7.10 1.73
C LEU A 156 16.14 6.80 0.50
N CYS A 157 15.80 5.69 -0.14
CA CYS A 157 16.25 5.36 -1.47
C CYS A 157 15.00 5.18 -2.34
N LEU A 158 14.83 6.04 -3.34
CA LEU A 158 13.70 6.01 -4.25
C LEU A 158 14.13 5.40 -5.59
N HIS A 159 13.44 4.35 -6.01
CA HIS A 159 13.59 3.77 -7.33
C HIS A 159 12.30 3.94 -8.11
N THR A 160 12.40 4.41 -9.35
CA THR A 160 11.28 4.60 -10.27
C THR A 160 11.57 3.86 -11.56
N LEU A 161 10.65 3.00 -11.99
CA LEU A 161 10.67 2.42 -13.33
C LEU A 161 9.86 3.33 -14.25
N SER A 162 10.54 4.13 -15.06
CA SER A 162 9.91 5.09 -15.98
C SER A 162 10.01 4.70 -17.45
N ASP A 163 10.93 3.79 -17.79
CA ASP A 163 11.12 3.32 -19.16
C ASP A 163 10.44 1.96 -19.37
N LEU A 164 9.75 1.82 -20.50
CA LEU A 164 9.15 0.56 -20.92
C LEU A 164 10.21 -0.43 -21.41
N ASP A 165 11.35 0.07 -21.89
CA ASP A 165 12.46 -0.77 -22.36
C ASP A 165 13.15 -1.51 -21.19
N ASP A 166 12.99 -1.01 -19.96
CA ASP A 166 13.46 -1.68 -18.73
C ASP A 166 12.52 -2.82 -18.30
N LEU A 167 11.30 -2.88 -18.85
CA LEU A 167 10.33 -3.94 -18.54
C LEU A 167 10.49 -5.12 -19.51
N PRO A 168 10.25 -6.36 -19.04
CA PRO A 168 10.27 -7.50 -19.92
C PRO A 168 9.11 -7.44 -20.91
N GLY A 169 9.38 -7.85 -22.16
CA GLY A 169 8.38 -7.84 -23.23
C GLY A 169 7.15 -8.74 -22.99
N LYS A 170 7.13 -9.53 -21.91
CA LYS A 170 5.96 -10.26 -21.41
C LYS A 170 5.93 -10.22 -19.88
N VAL A 171 4.81 -9.79 -19.33
CA VAL A 171 4.50 -9.90 -17.90
C VAL A 171 3.55 -11.07 -17.66
N ARG A 172 3.59 -11.62 -16.45
CA ARG A 172 2.62 -12.61 -15.96
C ARG A 172 1.95 -12.03 -14.72
N THR A 173 0.80 -12.57 -14.36
CA THR A 173 0.14 -12.23 -13.09
C THR A 173 0.93 -12.76 -11.90
N ASP A 174 1.45 -13.98 -12.05
CA ASP A 174 2.03 -14.76 -10.97
C ASP A 174 2.93 -15.88 -11.53
N GLY A 175 3.70 -16.51 -10.64
CA GLY A 175 4.61 -17.61 -10.97
C GLY A 175 4.70 -18.63 -9.84
N ARG A 176 5.12 -19.85 -10.18
CA ARG A 176 5.33 -20.94 -9.21
C ARG A 176 6.56 -20.64 -8.36
N TYR A 177 6.40 -20.66 -7.05
CA TYR A 177 7.49 -20.52 -6.10
C TYR A 177 7.94 -21.91 -5.66
N GLU A 178 9.02 -22.39 -6.29
CA GLU A 178 9.51 -23.76 -6.15
C GLU A 178 9.80 -24.16 -4.69
N ARG A 179 10.31 -23.22 -3.86
CA ARG A 179 10.67 -23.51 -2.47
C ARG A 179 9.50 -23.91 -1.57
N LEU A 180 8.27 -23.51 -1.92
CA LEU A 180 7.04 -23.85 -1.19
C LEU A 180 6.05 -24.66 -2.04
N SER A 181 6.47 -25.09 -3.23
CA SER A 181 5.68 -25.94 -4.11
C SER A 181 6.08 -27.41 -3.94
N THR A 182 5.14 -28.30 -4.23
CA THR A 182 5.37 -29.75 -4.28
C THR A 182 4.91 -30.29 -5.62
N ASP A 183 5.20 -31.55 -5.92
CA ASP A 183 4.68 -32.23 -7.11
C ASP A 183 3.14 -32.29 -7.17
N ARG A 184 2.47 -32.09 -6.02
CA ARG A 184 1.01 -32.15 -5.88
C ARG A 184 0.35 -30.79 -5.64
N SER A 185 1.13 -29.73 -5.39
CA SER A 185 0.59 -28.42 -5.02
C SER A 185 1.52 -27.27 -5.43
N ASP A 186 0.97 -26.29 -6.13
CA ASP A 186 1.72 -25.11 -6.53
C ASP A 186 1.48 -23.96 -5.54
N CYS A 187 2.54 -23.50 -4.89
CA CYS A 187 2.54 -22.21 -4.21
C CYS A 187 2.87 -21.14 -5.24
N ARG A 188 1.92 -20.23 -5.51
CA ARG A 188 2.08 -19.21 -6.55
C ARG A 188 2.24 -17.84 -5.92
N LEU A 189 3.22 -17.09 -6.39
CA LEU A 189 3.52 -15.73 -5.94
C LEU A 189 3.28 -14.74 -7.07
N SER A 190 2.84 -13.53 -6.72
CA SER A 190 2.71 -12.41 -7.67
C SER A 190 4.01 -12.18 -8.44
N TYR A 191 3.90 -11.74 -9.69
CA TYR A 191 5.05 -11.34 -10.49
C TYR A 191 5.89 -10.24 -9.82
N ALA A 192 5.25 -9.34 -9.05
CA ALA A 192 5.93 -8.29 -8.30
C ALA A 192 6.51 -8.77 -6.94
N SER A 193 6.38 -10.05 -6.59
CA SER A 193 6.91 -10.59 -5.32
C SER A 193 8.40 -10.31 -5.05
N PRO A 194 9.32 -10.23 -6.05
CA PRO A 194 10.72 -9.89 -5.80
C PRO A 194 10.93 -8.51 -5.17
N VAL A 195 10.06 -7.56 -5.49
CA VAL A 195 10.10 -6.17 -4.99
C VAL A 195 9.01 -5.89 -3.94
N GLY A 196 8.30 -6.93 -3.51
CA GLY A 196 7.37 -6.91 -2.39
C GLY A 196 7.85 -7.86 -1.29
N ILE A 197 7.09 -8.94 -1.03
CA ILE A 197 7.34 -9.85 0.10
C ILE A 197 8.74 -10.50 0.14
N MET A 198 9.45 -10.60 -1.00
CA MET A 198 10.80 -11.18 -1.03
C MET A 198 11.93 -10.17 -0.80
N LEU A 199 11.63 -8.87 -0.75
CA LEU A 199 12.63 -7.83 -0.47
C LEU A 199 12.81 -7.69 1.05
N PRO A 200 13.96 -8.09 1.63
CA PRO A 200 14.11 -8.27 3.07
C PRO A 200 14.52 -6.95 3.78
N CYS A 201 13.76 -5.89 3.56
CA CYS A 201 13.95 -4.60 4.23
C CYS A 201 12.64 -3.85 4.39
N ASP A 202 12.64 -2.76 5.16
CA ASP A 202 11.50 -1.85 5.22
C ASP A 202 11.39 -1.11 3.89
N HIS A 203 10.22 -1.19 3.25
CA HIS A 203 10.02 -0.57 1.94
C HIS A 203 8.54 -0.31 1.66
N ILE A 204 8.29 0.60 0.72
CA ILE A 204 6.97 0.88 0.17
C ILE A 204 7.04 0.60 -1.32
N TYR A 205 6.14 -0.25 -1.80
CA TYR A 205 5.97 -0.56 -3.21
C TYR A 205 4.66 0.04 -3.73
N ASN A 206 4.76 0.83 -4.79
CA ASN A 206 3.63 1.53 -5.41
C ASN A 206 3.42 1.01 -6.83
N GLN A 207 2.22 0.53 -7.16
CA GLN A 207 1.85 0.02 -8.48
C GLN A 207 0.50 0.53 -8.99
#